data_AF-A0A290MM69-F1
#
_entry.id   AF-A0A290MM69-F1
#
_cell.length_a   1.000
_cell.length_b   1.000
_cell.length_c   1.000
_cell.angle_alpha   90.00
_cell.angle_beta   90.00
_cell.angle_gamma   90.00
#
_symmetry.space_group_name_H-M   'P 1'
#
loop_
_entity.id
_entity.type
_entity.pdbx_description
1 polymer ?
#
loop_
_entity_poly.entity_id
_entity_poly.type
_entity_poly.pdbx_seq_one_letter_code
_entity_poly.pdbx_strand_id
1 'polypeptide(L)'
;MRKFIMSLTTVATLSLAAVPVLGLTQAANAAESDPRVSIAVSDLNLSNPAQAAVFKARVQQAGETICRAKLRNNTLDMSFGRCLTEVQRDADRQLSKPQRQALAQAKQASAVELAAQ
;
A
#
# COMPACT_ATOMS: atom_id res chain seq x y z
N MET A 1 -26.77 5.71 44.05
CA MET A 1 -26.89 4.35 43.46
C MET A 1 -28.11 4.39 42.55
N ARG A 2 -28.09 4.10 41.25
CA ARG A 2 -27.35 3.10 40.47
C ARG A 2 -27.03 3.65 39.06
N LYS A 3 -25.95 3.15 38.49
CA LYS A 3 -25.47 3.39 37.12
C LYS A 3 -26.43 2.77 36.10
N PHE A 4 -26.83 3.50 35.09
CA PHE A 4 -27.40 2.93 33.86
C PHE A 4 -26.24 2.47 32.98
N ILE A 5 -25.92 1.18 33.06
CA ILE A 5 -24.97 0.52 32.17
C ILE A 5 -25.75 0.20 30.89
N MET A 6 -25.51 1.00 29.85
CA MET A 6 -26.00 0.71 28.50
C MET A 6 -25.03 -0.27 27.84
N SER A 7 -25.31 -1.57 27.93
CA SER A 7 -24.65 -2.59 27.12
C SER A 7 -25.20 -2.52 25.70
N LEU A 8 -24.48 -1.88 24.79
CA LEU A 8 -24.68 -2.03 23.35
C LEU A 8 -23.86 -3.23 22.88
N THR A 9 -24.44 -4.41 22.96
CA THR A 9 -23.96 -5.58 22.20
C THR A 9 -24.49 -5.48 20.78
N THR A 10 -23.79 -4.74 19.93
CA THR A 10 -24.05 -4.74 18.48
C THR A 10 -23.39 -5.96 17.88
N VAL A 11 -24.19 -7.00 17.63
CA VAL A 11 -23.79 -8.17 16.84
C VAL A 11 -23.81 -7.76 15.37
N ALA A 12 -22.64 -7.53 14.78
CA ALA A 12 -22.50 -7.43 13.33
C ALA A 12 -22.16 -8.82 12.79
N THR A 13 -23.16 -9.56 12.32
CA THR A 13 -22.97 -10.77 11.53
C THR A 13 -22.34 -10.39 10.18
N LEU A 14 -21.02 -10.54 10.07
CA LEU A 14 -20.30 -10.46 8.80
C LEU A 14 -20.50 -11.77 8.02
N SER A 15 -21.61 -11.85 7.29
CA SER A 15 -21.75 -12.76 6.16
C SER A 15 -21.49 -11.97 4.89
N LEU A 16 -20.24 -11.92 4.43
CA LEU A 16 -19.97 -11.65 3.01
C LEU A 16 -19.37 -12.89 2.37
N ALA A 17 -20.27 -13.51 1.61
CA ALA A 17 -20.12 -14.40 0.48
C ALA A 17 -18.69 -14.68 -0.03
N ALA A 18 -18.48 -15.98 -0.23
CA ALA A 18 -17.60 -16.59 -1.22
C ALA A 18 -17.18 -15.64 -2.34
N VAL A 19 -15.87 -15.48 -2.50
CA VAL A 19 -15.30 -14.88 -3.69
C VAL A 19 -15.01 -16.00 -4.68
N PRO A 20 -15.82 -16.22 -5.74
CA PRO A 20 -15.32 -16.89 -6.92
C PRO A 20 -14.54 -15.85 -7.72
N VAL A 21 -13.22 -15.76 -7.52
CA VAL A 21 -12.36 -15.10 -8.51
C VAL A 21 -12.16 -16.09 -9.66
N LEU A 22 -13.19 -16.29 -10.48
CA LEU A 22 -13.03 -16.89 -11.80
C LEU A 22 -12.96 -15.76 -12.83
N GLY A 23 -11.88 -15.77 -13.60
CA GLY A 23 -11.65 -14.87 -14.74
C GLY A 23 -11.13 -13.51 -14.27
N LEU A 24 -9.98 -13.03 -14.67
CA LEU A 24 -9.44 -13.06 -16.02
C LEU A 24 -7.92 -13.12 -15.89
N THR A 25 -7.32 -14.15 -16.47
CA THR A 25 -6.01 -13.98 -17.10
C THR A 25 -6.16 -12.79 -18.05
N GLN A 26 -5.71 -11.61 -17.61
CA GLN A 26 -5.46 -10.52 -18.54
C GLN A 26 -4.30 -10.99 -19.42
N ALA A 27 -4.64 -11.70 -20.49
CA ALA A 27 -3.88 -11.65 -21.72
C ALA A 27 -4.05 -10.22 -22.28
N ALA A 28 -3.41 -9.25 -21.62
CA ALA A 28 -3.24 -7.89 -22.13
C ALA A 28 -2.14 -7.93 -23.20
N ASN A 29 -2.41 -8.65 -24.28
CA ASN A 29 -1.68 -8.52 -25.53
C ASN A 29 -2.38 -7.41 -26.33
N ALA A 30 -2.10 -6.14 -26.02
CA ALA A 30 -2.28 -5.03 -26.96
C ALA A 30 -1.88 -3.70 -26.30
N ALA A 31 -1.02 -2.98 -27.01
CA ALA A 31 -0.35 -1.72 -26.68
C ALA A 31 0.84 -1.87 -25.73
N GLU A 32 1.99 -1.40 -26.20
CA GLU A 32 3.22 -1.08 -25.46
C GLU A 32 2.94 0.00 -24.39
N SER A 33 1.98 -0.26 -23.50
CA SER A 33 1.73 0.58 -22.35
C SER A 33 2.76 0.20 -21.30
N ASP A 34 3.55 1.19 -20.87
CA ASP A 34 4.38 1.05 -19.69
C ASP A 34 3.59 0.38 -18.56
N PRO A 35 4.19 -0.58 -17.82
CA PRO A 35 3.50 -1.26 -16.75
C PRO A 35 3.03 -0.25 -15.69
N ARG A 36 1.71 -0.19 -15.47
CA ARG A 36 1.04 0.70 -14.51
C ARG A 36 0.39 -0.11 -13.40
N VAL A 37 0.49 0.40 -12.17
CA VAL A 37 -0.18 -0.16 -10.99
C VAL A 37 -0.79 0.99 -10.19
N SER A 38 -2.03 0.81 -9.73
CA SER A 38 -2.71 1.76 -8.86
C SER A 38 -2.55 1.34 -7.40
N ILE A 39 -2.21 2.29 -6.52
CA ILE A 39 -2.08 2.08 -5.08
C ILE A 39 -3.17 2.90 -4.40
N ALA A 40 -4.06 2.24 -3.67
CA ALA A 40 -5.02 2.93 -2.82
C ALA A 40 -4.32 3.53 -1.60
N VAL A 41 -4.53 4.82 -1.39
CA VAL A 41 -3.98 5.60 -0.25
C VAL A 41 -5.09 6.20 0.60
N SER A 42 -6.24 6.49 0.01
CA SER A 42 -7.37 7.16 0.69
C SER A 42 -7.97 6.35 1.83
N ASP A 43 -7.74 5.04 1.86
CA ASP A 43 -8.15 4.13 2.94
C ASP A 43 -7.17 4.10 4.13
N LEU A 44 -6.02 4.78 4.02
CA LEU A 44 -4.95 4.75 5.01
C LEU A 44 -4.78 6.11 5.71
N ASN A 45 -4.69 6.08 7.03
CA ASN A 45 -4.17 7.16 7.84
C ASN A 45 -2.65 7.06 7.94
N LEU A 46 -1.94 7.82 7.11
CA LEU A 46 -0.47 7.79 7.05
C LEU A 46 0.23 8.34 8.30
N SER A 47 -0.48 8.99 9.23
CA SER A 47 0.07 9.38 10.53
C SER A 47 0.13 8.20 11.52
N ASN A 48 -0.61 7.12 11.26
CA ASN A 48 -0.56 5.91 12.07
C ASN A 48 0.59 5.00 11.56
N PRO A 49 1.57 4.62 12.41
CA PRO A 49 2.71 3.81 11.99
C PRO A 49 2.36 2.46 11.36
N ALA A 50 1.34 1.77 11.87
CA ALA A 50 0.91 0.48 11.34
C ALA A 50 0.30 0.64 9.93
N GLN A 51 -0.52 1.68 9.71
CA GLN A 51 -1.11 1.93 8.39
C GLN A 51 -0.09 2.51 7.39
N ALA A 52 0.89 3.29 7.86
CA ALA A 52 2.05 3.71 7.07
C ALA A 52 2.89 2.50 6.60
N ALA A 53 3.03 1.47 7.44
CA ALA A 53 3.68 0.21 7.04
C ALA A 53 2.89 -0.53 5.96
N VAL A 54 1.55 -0.52 6.03
CA VAL A 54 0.68 -1.05 4.95
C VAL A 54 0.89 -0.31 3.64
N PHE A 55 0.92 1.03 3.67
CA PHE A 55 1.23 1.82 2.47
C PHE A 55 2.59 1.43 1.88
N LYS A 56 3.64 1.35 2.71
CA LYS A 56 4.98 0.94 2.27
C LYS A 56 4.98 -0.45 1.63
N ALA A 57 4.26 -1.42 2.21
CA ALA A 57 4.14 -2.77 1.65
C ALA A 57 3.45 -2.77 0.29
N ARG A 58 2.38 -1.96 0.11
CA ARG A 58 1.70 -1.80 -1.17
C ARG A 58 2.63 -1.19 -2.24
N VAL A 59 3.41 -0.18 -1.88
CA VAL A 59 4.41 0.43 -2.78
C VAL A 59 5.48 -0.59 -3.17
N GLN A 60 5.97 -1.41 -2.24
CA GLN A 60 6.93 -2.46 -2.55
C GLN A 60 6.35 -3.49 -3.52
N GLN A 61 5.14 -4.00 -3.26
CA GLN A 61 4.47 -4.96 -4.14
C GLN A 61 4.21 -4.39 -5.55
N ALA A 62 3.81 -3.12 -5.63
CA ALA A 62 3.65 -2.42 -6.90
C ALA A 62 5.00 -2.28 -7.63
N GLY A 63 6.06 -1.93 -6.92
CA GLY A 63 7.42 -1.87 -7.46
C GLY A 63 7.89 -3.21 -8.01
N GLU A 64 7.72 -4.29 -7.26
CA GLU A 64 8.07 -5.63 -7.76
C GLU A 64 7.28 -5.99 -9.02
N THR A 65 5.98 -5.66 -9.07
CA THR A 65 5.12 -5.90 -10.23
C THR A 65 5.63 -5.15 -11.47
N ILE A 66 5.88 -3.84 -11.34
CA ILE A 66 6.35 -2.97 -12.42
C ILE A 66 7.75 -3.39 -12.88
N CYS A 67 8.68 -3.56 -11.94
CA CYS A 67 10.08 -3.89 -12.26
C CYS A 67 10.22 -5.29 -12.85
N ARG A 68 9.44 -6.28 -12.38
CA ARG A 68 9.40 -7.61 -13.02
C ARG A 68 8.78 -7.56 -14.41
N ALA A 69 7.75 -6.74 -14.63
CA ALA A 69 7.17 -6.55 -15.96
C ALA A 69 8.19 -5.93 -16.92
N LYS A 70 8.87 -4.85 -16.53
CA LYS A 70 9.96 -4.23 -17.33
C LYS A 70 11.10 -5.21 -17.61
N LEU A 71 11.48 -6.01 -16.62
CA LEU A 71 12.51 -7.05 -16.78
C LEU A 71 12.09 -8.11 -17.80
N ARG A 72 10.86 -8.64 -17.71
CA ARG A 72 10.32 -9.63 -18.65
C ARG A 72 10.21 -9.09 -20.08
N ASN A 73 9.92 -7.80 -20.21
CA ASN A 73 9.79 -7.14 -21.51
C ASN A 73 11.13 -6.63 -22.07
N ASN A 74 12.25 -6.86 -21.36
CA ASN A 74 13.58 -6.34 -21.69
C ASN A 74 13.61 -4.80 -21.87
N THR A 75 12.73 -4.08 -21.17
CA THR A 75 12.63 -2.61 -21.16
C THR A 75 13.17 -2.00 -19.86
N LEU A 76 13.90 -2.79 -19.07
CA LEU A 76 14.51 -2.32 -17.83
C LEU A 76 15.91 -1.79 -18.14
N ASP A 77 16.07 -0.47 -18.04
CA ASP A 77 17.29 0.28 -18.33
C ASP A 77 18.25 0.42 -17.13
N MET A 78 17.90 -0.20 -16.01
CA MET A 78 18.62 -0.10 -14.73
C MET A 78 18.61 -1.40 -13.95
N SER A 79 19.35 -1.46 -12.83
CA SER A 79 19.28 -2.62 -11.94
C SER A 79 17.89 -2.75 -11.31
N PHE A 80 17.48 -3.99 -11.01
CA PHE A 80 16.19 -4.26 -10.38
C PHE A 80 16.00 -3.48 -9.05
N GLY A 81 17.04 -3.43 -8.22
CA GLY A 81 17.00 -2.65 -6.97
C GLY A 81 16.87 -1.14 -7.19
N ARG A 82 17.46 -0.60 -8.26
CA ARG A 82 17.28 0.82 -8.63
C ARG A 82 15.85 1.09 -9.06
N CYS A 83 15.26 0.19 -9.85
CA CYS A 83 13.86 0.31 -10.27
C CYS A 83 12.91 0.33 -9.08
N LEU A 84 13.10 -0.55 -8.08
CA LEU A 84 12.30 -0.53 -6.85
C LEU A 84 12.41 0.82 -6.11
N THR A 85 13.61 1.38 -6.06
CA THR A 85 13.86 2.68 -5.42
C THR A 85 13.18 3.81 -6.16
N GLU A 86 13.21 3.81 -7.50
CA GLU A 86 12.51 4.82 -8.30
C GLU A 86 10.99 4.74 -8.14
N VAL A 87 10.41 3.54 -8.10
CA VAL A 87 8.97 3.37 -7.81
C VAL A 87 8.60 3.92 -6.43
N GLN A 88 9.45 3.71 -5.42
CA GLN A 88 9.23 4.30 -4.09
C GLN A 88 9.27 5.83 -4.13
N ARG A 89 10.23 6.42 -4.86
CA ARG A 89 10.31 7.88 -5.05
C ARG A 89 9.10 8.42 -5.78
N ASP A 90 8.63 7.72 -6.81
CA ASP A 90 7.43 8.10 -7.56
C ASP A 90 6.17 8.06 -6.69
N ALA A 91 6.02 7.01 -5.87
CA ALA A 91 4.93 6.92 -4.91
C ALA A 91 4.96 8.11 -3.92
N ASP A 92 6.13 8.43 -3.37
CA ASP A 92 6.30 9.59 -2.47
C ASP A 92 6.01 10.93 -3.18
N ARG A 93 6.37 11.07 -4.46
CA ARG A 93 6.08 12.27 -5.27
C ARG A 93 4.57 12.47 -5.50
N GLN A 94 3.81 11.39 -5.63
CA GLN A 94 2.37 11.43 -5.84
C GLN A 94 1.57 11.76 -4.57
N LEU A 95 2.17 11.62 -3.38
CA LEU A 95 1.53 12.04 -2.13
C LEU A 95 1.42 13.57 -2.04
N SER A 96 0.29 14.03 -1.51
CA SER A 96 0.13 15.44 -1.14
C SER A 96 1.11 15.85 -0.04
N LYS A 97 1.38 17.17 0.10
CA LYS A 97 2.28 17.67 1.16
C LYS A 97 1.89 17.18 2.57
N PRO A 98 0.61 17.23 2.99
CA PRO A 98 0.21 16.74 4.31
C PRO A 98 0.42 15.23 4.47
N GLN A 99 0.15 14.44 3.43
CA GLN A 99 0.37 12.98 3.44
C GLN A 99 1.84 12.62 3.59
N ARG A 100 2.74 13.36 2.91
CA ARG A 100 4.20 13.17 3.09
C ARG A 100 4.65 13.50 4.50
N GLN A 101 4.12 14.58 5.10
CA GLN A 101 4.44 14.96 6.48
C GLN A 101 3.94 13.91 7.48
N ALA A 102 2.71 13.42 7.29
CA ALA A 102 2.13 12.34 8.10
C ALA A 102 3.00 11.07 8.03
N LEU A 103 3.39 10.65 6.82
CA LEU A 103 4.24 9.49 6.61
C LEU A 103 5.63 9.65 7.25
N ALA A 104 6.21 10.86 7.19
CA ALA A 104 7.49 11.15 7.85
C ALA A 104 7.40 11.06 9.39
N GLN A 105 6.31 11.58 9.97
CA GLN A 105 6.06 11.48 11.42
C GLN A 105 5.87 10.04 11.86
N ALA A 106 5.10 9.24 11.11
CA ALA A 106 4.92 7.83 11.39
C ALA A 106 6.24 7.04 11.38
N LYS A 107 7.16 7.34 10.46
CA LYS A 107 8.51 6.75 10.43
C LYS A 107 9.33 7.09 11.67
N GLN A 108 9.24 8.33 12.17
CA GLN A 108 9.95 8.76 13.38
C GLN A 108 9.39 8.07 14.63
N ALA A 109 8.06 7.97 14.74
CA ALA A 109 7.41 7.30 15.88
C ALA A 109 7.84 5.83 16.00
N SER A 110 7.86 5.08 14.89
CA SER A 110 8.35 3.69 14.89
C SER A 110 9.82 3.57 15.28
N ALA A 111 10.68 4.50 14.86
CA ALA A 111 12.10 4.47 15.19
C ALA A 111 12.33 4.68 16.70
N VAL A 112 11.56 5.57 17.32
CA VAL A 112 11.62 5.81 18.78
C VAL A 112 11.14 4.58 19.55
N GLU A 113 10.05 3.93 19.11
CA GLU A 113 9.52 2.72 19.75
C GLU A 113 10.51 1.55 19.69
N LEU A 114 11.23 1.39 18.57
CA LEU A 114 12.29 0.37 18.43
C LEU A 114 13.53 0.69 19.27
N ALA A 115 13.88 1.97 19.43
CA ALA A 115 15.03 2.39 20.24
C ALA A 115 14.75 2.34 21.76
N ALA A 116 13.48 2.25 22.16
CA ALA A 116 13.05 2.13 23.55
C ALA A 116 12.93 0.68 24.04
N GLN A 117 13.20 -0.31 23.15
CA GLN A 117 13.14 -1.75 23.43
C GLN A 117 14.52 -2.33 23.74
#